data_AF-A0A8U0L619-F1
#
_entry.id   AF-A0A8U0L619-F1
#
_cell.length_a   1.000
_cell.length_b   1.000
_cell.length_c   1.000
_cell.angle_alpha   90.00
_cell.angle_beta   90.00
_cell.angle_gamma   90.00
#
_symmetry.space_group_name_H-M   'P 1'
#
loop_
_entity.id
_entity.type
_entity.pdbx_description
1 polymer ?
#
loop_
_entity_poly.entity_id
_entity_poly.type
_entity_poly.pdbx_seq_one_letter_code
_entity_poly.pdbx_strand_id
1 'polypeptide(L)'
;VAWQQHLGKAVDVLGPERLWPKNEAARPIRRHFAEIVAYFEHPYTNAVLEDADSVIRNVKRRARGFRNTDYFATMIYLTCGKLDLKAVTTA
;
A
#
# COMPACT_ATOMS: atom_id res chain seq x y z
N VAL A 1 -19.30 19.09 2.85
CA VAL A 1 -19.23 19.91 1.60
C VAL A 1 -20.07 19.25 0.51
N ALA A 2 -20.77 20.00 -0.35
CA ALA A 2 -21.68 19.47 -1.38
C ALA A 2 -21.09 18.37 -2.29
N TRP A 3 -19.77 18.43 -2.52
CA TRP A 3 -19.02 17.45 -3.31
C TRP A 3 -18.85 16.07 -2.63
N GLN A 4 -18.72 16.01 -1.31
CA GLN A 4 -18.66 14.75 -0.55
C GLN A 4 -20.00 13.98 -0.67
N GLN A 5 -21.11 14.73 -0.68
CA GLN A 5 -22.45 14.16 -0.81
C GLN A 5 -22.72 13.62 -2.22
N HIS A 6 -22.19 14.28 -3.25
CA HIS A 6 -22.23 13.78 -4.63
C HIS A 6 -21.38 12.52 -4.81
N LEU A 7 -20.20 12.46 -4.18
CA LEU A 7 -19.34 11.28 -4.19
C LEU A 7 -19.98 10.08 -3.49
N GLY A 8 -20.63 10.29 -2.33
CA GLY A 8 -21.38 9.24 -1.64
C GLY A 8 -22.49 8.64 -2.51
N LYS A 9 -23.28 9.50 -3.16
CA LYS A 9 -24.33 9.07 -4.11
C LYS A 9 -23.76 8.30 -5.31
N ALA A 10 -22.64 8.73 -5.87
CA ALA A 10 -22.00 8.03 -6.98
C ALA A 10 -21.50 6.63 -6.58
N VAL A 11 -20.90 6.51 -5.40
CA VAL A 11 -20.44 5.22 -4.85
C VAL A 11 -21.62 4.29 -4.56
N ASP A 12 -22.76 4.82 -4.13
CA ASP A 12 -23.99 4.05 -3.92
C ASP A 12 -24.63 3.59 -5.24
N VAL A 13 -24.59 4.42 -6.28
CA VAL A 13 -25.06 4.07 -7.65
C VAL A 13 -24.20 2.96 -8.27
N LEU A 14 -22.92 2.87 -7.91
CA LEU A 14 -22.01 1.78 -8.28
C LEU A 14 -22.22 0.49 -7.45
N GLY A 15 -23.19 0.50 -6.52
CA GLY A 15 -23.50 -0.61 -5.64
C GLY A 15 -24.00 -1.87 -6.34
N PRO A 16 -23.97 -3.01 -5.62
CA PRO A 16 -24.13 -4.36 -6.18
C PRO A 16 -25.46 -4.61 -6.90
N GLU A 17 -26.48 -3.79 -6.66
CA GLU A 17 -27.82 -3.98 -7.22
C GLU A 17 -27.96 -3.52 -8.68
N ARG A 18 -27.05 -2.67 -9.18
CA ARG A 18 -27.21 -2.04 -10.50
C ARG A 18 -26.14 -2.38 -11.53
N LEU A 19 -24.98 -2.85 -11.11
CA LEU A 19 -23.85 -3.17 -12.00
C LEU A 19 -23.25 -4.51 -11.62
N TRP A 20 -23.94 -5.59 -11.98
CA TRP A 20 -23.44 -6.98 -11.90
C TRP A 20 -23.09 -7.44 -10.46
N PRO A 21 -23.25 -8.70 -10.08
CA PRO A 21 -22.94 -9.17 -8.71
C PRO A 21 -21.45 -9.05 -8.31
N LYS A 22 -20.58 -8.56 -9.20
CA LYS A 22 -19.11 -8.57 -9.05
C LYS A 22 -18.45 -7.20 -9.07
N ASN A 23 -19.12 -6.13 -8.63
CA ASN A 23 -18.41 -4.88 -8.32
C ASN A 23 -17.63 -5.00 -7.00
N GLU A 24 -16.72 -5.97 -6.91
CA GLU A 24 -15.84 -6.21 -5.76
C GLU A 24 -14.99 -4.97 -5.44
N ALA A 25 -14.68 -4.15 -6.44
CA ALA A 25 -13.96 -2.89 -6.28
C ALA A 25 -14.74 -1.83 -5.51
N ALA A 26 -16.08 -1.80 -5.60
CA ALA A 26 -16.91 -0.81 -4.91
C ALA A 26 -17.06 -1.10 -3.41
N ARG A 27 -16.89 -2.37 -3.01
CA ARG A 27 -17.05 -2.82 -1.63
C ARG A 27 -16.04 -2.21 -0.64
N PRO A 28 -14.71 -2.24 -0.90
CA PRO A 28 -13.74 -1.56 -0.03
C PRO A 28 -13.88 -0.04 -0.07
N ILE A 29 -14.20 0.55 -1.22
CA ILE A 29 -14.43 2.00 -1.35
C ILE A 29 -15.57 2.47 -0.43
N ARG A 30 -16.69 1.73 -0.39
CA ARG A 30 -17.81 2.01 0.53
C ARG A 30 -17.40 1.84 1.99
N ARG A 31 -16.71 0.74 2.30
CA ARG A 31 -16.28 0.42 3.67
C ARG A 31 -15.35 1.49 4.26
N HIS A 32 -14.48 2.05 3.44
CA HIS A 32 -13.48 3.04 3.84
C HIS A 32 -13.82 4.47 3.38
N PHE A 33 -15.04 4.75 2.93
CA PHE A 33 -15.41 6.05 2.36
C PHE A 33 -15.18 7.21 3.34
N ALA A 34 -15.47 7.00 4.63
CA ALA A 34 -15.23 8.01 5.67
C ALA A 34 -13.74 8.35 5.81
N GLU A 35 -12.87 7.35 5.75
CA GLU A 35 -11.41 7.51 5.83
C GLU A 35 -10.86 8.19 4.56
N ILE A 36 -11.38 7.82 3.38
CA ILE A 36 -11.06 8.45 2.09
C ILE A 36 -11.42 9.95 2.11
N VAL A 37 -12.57 10.29 2.67
CA VAL A 37 -12.99 11.69 2.80
C VAL A 37 -12.16 12.44 3.84
N ALA A 38 -11.85 11.80 4.98
CA ALA A 38 -11.02 12.37 6.03
C ALA A 38 -9.58 12.67 5.56
N TYR A 39 -9.06 11.91 4.60
CA TYR A 39 -7.73 12.15 4.01
C TYR A 39 -7.55 13.58 3.46
N PHE A 40 -8.61 14.18 2.90
CA PHE A 40 -8.53 15.53 2.34
C PHE A 40 -8.37 16.63 3.39
N GLU A 41 -8.79 16.37 4.64
CA GLU A 41 -8.62 17.28 5.78
C GLU A 41 -7.37 16.93 6.58
N HIS A 42 -7.05 15.65 6.66
CA HIS A 42 -5.91 15.10 7.38
C HIS A 42 -5.20 14.07 6.52
N PRO A 43 -4.12 14.45 5.80
CA PRO A 43 -3.46 13.60 4.81
C PRO A 43 -2.59 12.49 5.47
N TYR A 44 -3.21 11.66 6.30
CA TYR A 44 -2.61 10.45 6.83
C TYR A 44 -2.64 9.37 5.74
N THR A 45 -1.46 8.98 5.27
CA THR A 45 -1.31 7.96 4.22
C THR A 45 -0.35 6.87 4.67
N ASN A 46 -0.72 5.62 4.41
CA ASN A 46 0.16 4.46 4.55
C ASN A 46 1.07 4.28 3.32
N ALA A 47 1.07 5.20 2.35
CA ALA A 47 1.84 5.06 1.12
C ALA A 47 3.33 4.75 1.36
N VAL A 48 3.96 5.38 2.36
CA VAL A 48 5.37 5.12 2.71
C VAL A 48 5.54 3.69 3.25
N LEU A 49 4.58 3.19 4.03
CA LEU A 49 4.60 1.83 4.57
C LEU A 49 4.32 0.79 3.47
N GLU A 50 3.39 1.08 2.55
CA GLU A 50 3.09 0.22 1.40
C GLU A 50 4.26 0.14 0.42
N ASP A 51 4.96 1.26 0.19
CA ASP A 51 6.16 1.29 -0.63
C ASP A 51 7.26 0.41 -0.01
N ALA A 52 7.49 0.53 1.30
CA ALA A 52 8.41 -0.34 2.02
C ALA A 52 8.01 -1.83 1.95
N ASP A 53 6.72 -2.14 2.12
CA ASP A 53 6.22 -3.52 2.05
C ASP A 53 6.36 -4.12 0.63
N SER A 54 6.24 -3.29 -0.41
CA SER A 54 6.53 -3.68 -1.80
C SER A 54 7.98 -4.12 -1.97
N VAL A 55 8.93 -3.34 -1.45
CA VAL A 55 10.36 -3.68 -1.48
C VAL A 55 10.64 -4.97 -0.72
N ILE A 56 10.10 -5.14 0.49
CA ILE A 56 10.29 -6.36 1.30
C ILE A 56 9.75 -7.59 0.57
N ARG A 57 8.55 -7.48 -0.02
CA ARG A 57 7.94 -8.59 -0.78
C ARG A 57 8.77 -8.96 -2.01
N ASN A 58 9.38 -7.96 -2.66
CA ASN A 58 10.28 -8.15 -3.78
C ASN A 58 11.58 -8.88 -3.38
N VAL A 59 12.16 -8.53 -2.23
CA VAL A 59 13.28 -9.26 -1.62
C VAL A 59 12.87 -10.70 -1.30
N LYS A 60 11.69 -10.91 -0.72
CA LYS A 60 11.16 -12.25 -0.41
C LYS A 60 10.95 -13.10 -1.66
N ARG A 61 10.50 -12.52 -2.78
CA ARG A 61 10.38 -13.22 -4.07
C ARG A 61 11.75 -13.63 -4.62
N ARG A 62 12.76 -12.75 -4.53
CA ARG A 62 14.14 -13.06 -4.96
C ARG A 62 14.79 -14.13 -4.10
N ALA A 63 14.45 -14.18 -2.81
CA ALA A 63 14.98 -15.14 -1.86
C ALA A 63 14.71 -16.62 -2.19
N ARG A 64 13.64 -16.93 -2.95
CA ARG A 64 13.22 -18.30 -3.30
C ARG A 64 13.26 -19.32 -2.15
N GLY A 65 13.05 -18.86 -0.91
CA GLY A 65 13.09 -19.68 0.30
C GLY A 65 14.43 -19.67 1.04
N PHE A 66 14.97 -18.48 1.38
CA PHE A 66 16.07 -18.38 2.35
C PHE A 66 15.76 -19.24 3.57
N ARG A 67 16.60 -20.25 3.84
CA ARG A 67 16.47 -21.13 5.02
C ARG A 67 16.87 -20.43 6.32
N ASN A 68 17.54 -19.28 6.22
CA ASN A 68 18.03 -18.51 7.35
C ASN A 68 17.44 -17.08 7.29
N THR A 69 16.69 -16.74 8.33
CA THR A 69 15.99 -15.46 8.51
C THR A 69 16.93 -14.27 8.64
N ASP A 70 18.15 -14.47 9.15
CA ASP A 70 19.13 -13.39 9.34
C ASP A 70 19.62 -12.86 7.99
N TYR A 71 19.79 -13.73 7.00
CA TYR A 71 20.10 -13.30 5.62
C TYR A 71 18.95 -12.52 4.99
N PHE A 72 17.70 -12.91 5.27
CA PHE A 72 16.54 -12.16 4.80
C PHE A 72 16.48 -10.76 5.43
N ALA A 73 16.71 -10.65 6.74
CA ALA A 73 16.80 -9.37 7.44
C ALA A 73 17.95 -8.50 6.90
N THR A 74 19.12 -9.09 6.69
CA THR A 74 20.30 -8.41 6.12
C THR A 74 20.01 -7.85 4.73
N MET A 75 19.33 -8.62 3.87
CA MET A 75 18.92 -8.16 2.55
C MET A 75 17.90 -7.01 2.61
N ILE A 76 17.00 -7.01 3.60
CA ILE A 76 16.10 -5.87 3.83
C ILE A 76 16.91 -4.63 4.23
N TYR A 77 17.85 -4.74 5.17
CA TYR A 77 18.70 -3.62 5.56
C TYR A 77 19.56 -3.09 4.41
N LEU A 78 20.13 -3.97 3.58
CA LEU A 78 20.89 -3.58 2.40
C LEU A 78 20.02 -2.87 1.35
N THR A 79 18.79 -3.33 1.16
CA THR A 79 17.90 -2.79 0.10
C THR A 79 17.21 -1.50 0.54
N CYS A 80 16.73 -1.43 1.78
CA CYS A 80 15.98 -0.29 2.31
C CYS A 80 16.89 0.76 2.98
N GLY A 81 18.06 0.38 3.47
CA GLY A 81 18.92 1.21 4.30
C GLY A 81 19.71 2.29 3.57
N LYS A 82 19.60 2.40 2.22
CA LYS A 82 20.33 3.36 1.38
C LYS A 82 21.83 3.45 1.73
N LEU A 83 22.45 2.30 2.00
CA LEU A 83 23.87 2.23 2.37
C LEU A 83 24.75 2.67 1.21
N ASP A 84 25.70 3.58 1.48
CA ASP A 84 26.75 3.93 0.53
C ASP A 84 27.86 2.89 0.57
N LEU A 85 27.75 1.89 -0.29
CA LEU A 85 28.73 0.80 -0.39
C LEU A 85 30.10 1.27 -0.92
N LYS A 86 30.19 2.46 -1.56
CA LYS A 86 31.46 3.01 -2.04
C LYS A 86 32.32 3.54 -0.90
N ALA A 87 31.69 4.15 0.11
CA ALA A 87 32.38 4.62 1.30
C ALA A 87 33.04 3.48 2.10
N VAL A 88 32.47 2.27 2.05
CA VAL A 88 32.95 1.10 2.80
C VAL A 88 34.07 0.35 2.07
N THR A 89 34.12 0.40 0.73
CA THR A 89 35.10 -0.34 -0.08
C THR A 89 36.41 0.43 -0.33
N THR A 90 36.50 1.68 0.14
CA THR A 90 37.69 2.53 -0.03
C THR A 90 38.54 2.61 1.25
N ALA A 91 38.61 1.51 2.01
CA ALA A 91 39.45 1.36 3.20
C ALA A 91 40.46 0.23 3.01
#